data_AF-A0A1D8N3K3-F1
#
_entry.id   AF-A0A1D8N3K3-F1
#
_cell.length_a   1.000
_cell.length_b   1.000
_cell.length_c   1.000
_cell.angle_alpha   90.00
_cell.angle_beta   90.00
_cell.angle_gamma   90.00
#
_symmetry.space_group_name_H-M   'P 1'
#
loop_
_entity.id
_entity.type
_entity.pdbx_description
1 polymer ?
#
loop_
_entity_poly.entity_id
_entity_poly.type
_entity_poly.pdbx_seq_one_letter_code
_entity_poly.pdbx_strand_id
1 'polypeptide(L)'
;MINPFTLLTIATSALAAPIVCEEPPNDSDTPKYALSMFPGPGVIGMKPLQIRGNNVVYGLTQGFSYFYADSVGNAMVNVLSEGQEPRQLFANVETGKLEVLDHPAPPLEGNSGGWGFNGDGSVVSFSSYGTTQFYSCTSKDDPLHGGQEVYVFNGGYACDKPIKFTIGAAKI
;
A
#
# COMPACT_ATOMS: atom_id res chain seq x y z
N MET A 1 52.66 -32.54 -18.92
CA MET A 1 52.72 -31.16 -18.39
C MET A 1 52.32 -30.26 -19.57
N ILE A 2 51.21 -29.52 -19.63
CA ILE A 2 50.37 -28.83 -18.63
C ILE A 2 48.90 -28.82 -19.13
N ASN A 3 47.97 -28.77 -18.19
CA ASN A 3 46.51 -28.78 -18.33
C ASN A 3 45.96 -27.36 -18.65
N PRO A 4 45.09 -27.12 -19.64
CA PRO A 4 44.43 -25.83 -19.76
C PRO A 4 43.17 -25.78 -18.88
N PHE A 5 43.34 -25.16 -17.71
CA PHE A 5 42.27 -24.66 -16.86
C PHE A 5 41.55 -23.51 -17.58
N THR A 6 40.29 -23.71 -17.95
CA THR A 6 39.42 -22.62 -18.42
C THR A 6 38.93 -21.83 -17.20
N LEU A 7 39.45 -20.63 -17.02
CA LEU A 7 39.01 -19.68 -15.98
C LEU A 7 37.61 -19.14 -16.32
N LEU A 8 36.67 -19.35 -15.40
CA LEU A 8 35.40 -18.63 -15.37
C LEU A 8 35.64 -17.15 -15.00
N THR A 9 35.26 -16.25 -15.90
CA THR A 9 35.23 -14.81 -15.65
C THR A 9 33.99 -14.50 -14.80
N ILE A 10 34.17 -14.31 -13.50
CA ILE A 10 33.13 -13.77 -12.61
C ILE A 10 33.15 -12.25 -12.74
N ALA A 11 32.06 -11.68 -13.26
CA ALA A 11 31.84 -10.24 -13.30
C ALA A 11 31.71 -9.70 -11.88
N THR A 12 32.58 -8.76 -11.51
CA THR A 12 32.50 -7.97 -10.29
C THR A 12 31.37 -6.96 -10.40
N SER A 13 30.20 -7.29 -9.84
CA SER A 13 29.20 -6.30 -9.45
C SER A 13 29.67 -5.59 -8.17
N ALA A 14 30.47 -4.55 -8.36
CA ALA A 14 30.61 -3.50 -7.37
C ALA A 14 29.32 -2.66 -7.37
N LEU A 15 28.41 -2.91 -6.43
CA LEU A 15 27.33 -1.98 -6.09
C LEU A 15 27.29 -1.85 -4.57
N ALA A 16 27.57 -0.61 -4.15
CA ALA A 16 27.54 -0.04 -2.82
C ALA A 16 26.76 -0.82 -1.75
N ALA A 17 27.45 -1.16 -0.66
CA ALA A 17 26.80 -1.42 0.61
C ALA A 17 26.07 -0.15 1.07
N PRO A 18 24.77 -0.22 1.43
CA PRO A 18 24.17 0.86 2.21
C PRO A 18 24.77 0.81 3.62
N ILE A 19 25.13 2.00 4.07
CA ILE A 19 25.78 2.31 5.34
C ILE A 19 24.85 1.86 6.47
N VAL A 20 25.30 0.91 7.29
CA VAL A 20 24.68 0.62 8.59
C VAL A 20 25.01 1.81 9.49
N CYS A 21 24.05 2.73 9.62
CA CYS A 21 24.03 3.70 10.70
C CYS A 21 23.27 3.09 11.87
N GLU A 22 23.85 3.26 13.05
CA GLU A 22 23.48 2.68 14.34
C GLU A 22 22.00 2.91 14.74
N GLU A 23 21.47 1.93 15.49
CA GLU A 23 20.08 1.79 15.94
C GLU A 23 19.54 2.98 16.75
N PRO A 24 18.26 3.35 16.56
CA PRO A 24 17.42 3.90 17.61
C PRO A 24 16.70 2.77 18.39
N PRO A 25 16.60 2.85 19.73
CA PRO A 25 15.97 1.80 20.53
C PRO A 25 14.43 1.90 20.60
N ASN A 26 13.79 0.77 20.25
CA ASN A 26 12.53 0.14 20.72
C ASN A 26 11.12 0.76 20.51
N ASP A 27 10.20 -0.18 20.19
CA ASP A 27 8.72 -0.18 20.25
C ASP A 27 7.88 0.37 19.05
N SER A 28 8.01 -0.27 17.88
CA SER A 28 6.87 -0.87 17.16
C SER A 28 7.38 -1.76 16.01
N ASP A 29 7.59 -3.04 16.27
CA ASP A 29 8.09 -4.03 15.30
C ASP A 29 6.96 -4.50 14.32
N THR A 30 6.09 -3.56 13.95
CA THR A 30 4.94 -3.83 13.09
C THR A 30 5.36 -3.84 11.63
N PRO A 31 4.89 -4.82 10.83
CA PRO A 31 5.30 -4.93 9.45
C PRO A 31 4.76 -3.75 8.62
N LYS A 32 5.64 -3.17 7.79
CA LYS A 32 5.34 -2.08 6.87
C LYS A 32 5.19 -2.61 5.45
N TYR A 33 4.24 -2.03 4.71
CA TYR A 33 3.90 -2.48 3.37
C TYR A 33 3.72 -1.34 2.38
N ALA A 34 4.20 -1.54 1.15
CA ALA A 34 3.78 -0.73 0.01
C ALA A 34 2.48 -1.31 -0.57
N LEU A 35 1.43 -0.50 -0.67
CA LEU A 35 0.16 -0.91 -1.25
C LEU A 35 0.08 -0.55 -2.72
N SER A 36 -0.37 -1.50 -3.54
CA SER A 36 -0.56 -1.30 -4.98
C SER A 36 -1.82 -2.00 -5.46
N MET A 37 -2.51 -1.38 -6.42
CA MET A 37 -3.65 -2.02 -7.09
C MET A 37 -3.17 -3.05 -8.12
N PHE A 38 -3.91 -4.16 -8.19
CA PHE A 38 -3.74 -5.26 -9.13
C PHE A 38 -5.01 -5.40 -9.98
N PRO A 39 -4.98 -4.93 -11.23
CA PRO A 39 -6.13 -5.01 -12.13
C PRO A 39 -6.32 -6.42 -12.72
N GLY A 40 -6.45 -7.46 -11.88
CA GLY A 40 -6.77 -8.82 -12.30
C GLY A 40 -5.76 -9.49 -13.27
N PRO A 41 -6.00 -10.75 -13.64
CA PRO A 41 -5.17 -11.48 -14.60
C PRO A 41 -5.32 -10.91 -16.02
N GLY A 42 -4.19 -10.62 -16.68
CA GLY A 42 -4.14 -10.15 -18.08
C GLY A 42 -3.94 -8.65 -18.28
N VAL A 43 -3.91 -7.85 -17.21
CA VAL A 43 -3.57 -6.41 -17.27
C VAL A 43 -2.13 -6.21 -16.79
N ILE A 44 -1.36 -5.41 -17.54
CA ILE A 44 0.07 -5.19 -17.25
C ILE A 44 0.22 -4.05 -16.23
N GLY A 45 0.95 -4.33 -15.15
CA GLY A 45 1.48 -3.33 -14.22
C GLY A 45 0.66 -3.15 -12.95
N MET A 46 1.34 -3.34 -11.80
CA MET A 46 0.86 -2.86 -10.51
C MET A 46 0.92 -1.33 -10.49
N LYS A 47 -0.12 -0.67 -9.98
CA LYS A 47 -0.10 0.78 -9.79
C LYS A 47 -0.04 1.11 -8.30
N PRO A 48 0.95 1.91 -7.84
CA PRO A 48 1.05 2.28 -6.44
C PRO A 48 -0.15 3.13 -6.02
N LEU A 49 -0.59 2.94 -4.79
CA LEU A 49 -1.56 3.84 -4.17
C LEU A 49 -0.85 5.09 -3.64
N GLN A 50 -1.57 6.20 -3.64
CA GLN A 50 -1.08 7.52 -3.27
C GLN A 50 -2.13 8.22 -2.41
N ILE A 51 -1.72 9.25 -1.67
CA ILE A 51 -2.62 10.13 -0.93
C ILE A 51 -2.79 11.46 -1.68
N ARG A 52 -4.04 11.88 -1.85
CA ARG A 52 -4.40 13.23 -2.33
C ARG A 52 -5.39 13.87 -1.35
N GLY A 53 -4.90 14.83 -0.56
CA GLY A 53 -5.60 15.34 0.61
C GLY A 53 -5.80 14.21 1.63
N ASN A 54 -7.05 13.84 1.87
CA ASN A 54 -7.43 12.75 2.77
C ASN A 54 -7.96 11.53 2.01
N ASN A 55 -7.83 11.48 0.68
CA ASN A 55 -8.34 10.38 -0.14
C ASN A 55 -7.20 9.47 -0.59
N VAL A 56 -7.48 8.16 -0.60
CA VAL A 56 -6.61 7.18 -1.26
C VAL A 56 -6.95 7.14 -2.75
N VAL A 57 -5.93 7.28 -3.58
CA VAL A 57 -6.05 7.39 -5.04
C VAL A 57 -4.96 6.60 -5.75
N TYR A 58 -5.14 6.35 -7.04
CA TYR A 58 -4.05 5.95 -7.94
C TYR A 58 -4.10 6.70 -9.26
N GLY A 59 -2.98 6.68 -9.99
CA GLY A 59 -2.89 7.23 -11.34
C GLY A 59 -3.00 8.76 -11.38
N LEU A 60 -2.52 9.42 -10.33
CA LEU A 60 -2.38 10.88 -10.32
C LEU A 60 -1.41 11.34 -11.41
N THR A 61 -1.64 12.55 -11.92
CA THR A 61 -0.76 13.18 -12.90
C THR A 61 0.24 14.13 -12.23
N GLN A 62 -0.11 14.72 -11.07
CA GLN A 62 0.70 15.69 -10.31
C GLN A 62 0.34 15.68 -8.82
N GLY A 63 1.29 16.09 -7.95
CA GLY A 63 1.13 16.16 -6.49
C GLY A 63 1.11 14.77 -5.85
N PHE A 64 2.07 14.45 -4.98
CA PHE A 64 2.15 13.11 -4.40
C PHE A 64 2.56 13.12 -2.93
N SER A 65 1.99 12.19 -2.18
CA SER A 65 2.66 11.54 -1.06
C SER A 65 2.43 10.05 -1.24
N TYR A 66 3.49 9.34 -1.66
CA TYR A 66 3.51 7.90 -1.50
C TYR A 66 3.37 7.59 -0.02
N PHE A 67 2.80 6.43 0.27
CA PHE A 67 2.62 6.04 1.63
C PHE A 67 2.94 4.58 1.86
N TYR A 68 3.33 4.29 3.10
CA TYR A 68 3.46 2.94 3.60
C TYR A 68 2.32 2.65 4.57
N ALA A 69 1.78 1.45 4.48
CA ALA A 69 0.82 0.92 5.42
C ALA A 69 1.58 0.24 6.56
N ASP A 70 1.37 0.70 7.78
CA ASP A 70 1.94 0.13 9.00
C ASP A 70 0.84 -0.57 9.78
N SER A 71 0.95 -1.90 9.92
CA SER A 71 -0.07 -2.73 10.56
C SER A 71 -0.03 -2.57 12.07
N VAL A 72 -0.94 -1.78 12.65
CA VAL A 72 -0.97 -1.52 14.09
C VAL A 72 -1.94 -2.49 14.79
N GLY A 73 -1.41 -3.40 15.62
CA GLY A 73 -2.23 -4.31 16.41
C GLY A 73 -3.17 -5.21 15.58
N ASN A 74 -4.36 -5.49 16.13
CA ASN A 74 -5.37 -6.36 15.51
C ASN A 74 -6.20 -5.58 14.47
N ALA A 75 -5.73 -5.59 13.23
CA ALA A 75 -6.45 -5.12 12.05
C ALA A 75 -6.58 -3.60 11.88
N MET A 76 -5.77 -2.77 12.54
CA MET A 76 -5.67 -1.34 12.20
C MET A 76 -4.47 -1.07 11.29
N VAL A 77 -4.52 0.01 10.52
CA VAL A 77 -3.45 0.41 9.60
C VAL A 77 -3.19 1.91 9.73
N ASN A 78 -1.94 2.25 10.00
CA ASN A 78 -1.41 3.60 9.83
C ASN A 78 -0.91 3.81 8.41
N VAL A 79 -1.02 5.03 7.94
CA VAL A 79 -0.54 5.55 6.66
C VAL A 79 0.63 6.47 6.97
N LEU A 80 1.81 6.10 6.52
CA LEU A 80 3.06 6.84 6.76
C LEU A 80 3.49 7.56 5.49
N SER A 81 3.67 8.88 5.55
CA SER A 81 4.20 9.69 4.46
C SER A 81 5.41 10.49 4.94
N GLU A 82 6.38 10.73 4.05
CA GLU A 82 7.62 11.41 4.41
C GLU A 82 7.34 12.81 4.98
N GLY A 83 7.94 13.10 6.14
CA GLY A 83 7.78 14.37 6.84
C GLY A 83 6.40 14.61 7.46
N GLN A 84 5.54 13.60 7.54
CA GLN A 84 4.20 13.69 8.15
C GLN A 84 4.06 12.70 9.30
N GLU A 85 3.27 13.09 10.30
CA GLU A 85 2.85 12.20 11.39
C GLU A 85 2.01 11.03 10.84
N PRO A 86 2.00 9.87 11.53
CA PRO A 86 1.16 8.75 11.15
C PRO A 86 -0.32 9.13 11.14
N ARG A 87 -1.01 8.74 10.07
CA ARG A 87 -2.45 8.93 9.89
C ARG A 87 -3.17 7.59 9.84
N GLN A 88 -4.46 7.52 10.10
CA GLN A 88 -5.20 6.26 10.08
C GLN A 88 -5.76 5.99 8.67
N LEU A 89 -5.55 4.77 8.15
CA LEU A 89 -6.30 4.29 7.00
C LEU A 89 -7.71 3.88 7.44
N PHE A 90 -8.72 4.46 6.80
CA PHE A 90 -10.12 4.24 7.14
C PHE A 90 -10.94 3.88 5.90
N ALA A 91 -11.77 2.87 6.02
CA ALA A 91 -12.79 2.55 5.03
C ALA A 91 -14.13 3.09 5.55
N ASN A 92 -14.66 4.10 4.88
CA ASN A 92 -15.96 4.67 5.23
C ASN A 92 -17.05 3.60 5.04
N VAL A 93 -17.70 3.19 6.13
CA VAL A 93 -18.63 2.05 6.11
C VAL A 93 -19.89 2.30 5.28
N GLU A 94 -20.31 3.57 5.15
CA GLU A 94 -21.51 3.95 4.39
C GLU A 94 -21.20 4.00 2.89
N THR A 95 -20.08 4.61 2.51
CA THR A 95 -19.75 4.88 1.10
C THR A 95 -18.77 3.87 0.49
N GLY A 96 -18.06 3.12 1.32
CA GLY A 96 -16.93 2.29 0.93
C GLY A 96 -15.66 3.08 0.61
N LYS A 97 -15.66 4.41 0.69
CA LYS A 97 -14.50 5.22 0.29
C LYS A 97 -13.29 4.98 1.19
N LEU A 98 -12.09 4.85 0.61
CA LEU A 98 -10.85 4.78 1.37
C LEU A 98 -10.33 6.19 1.64
N GLU A 99 -10.20 6.50 2.92
CA GLU A 99 -9.83 7.79 3.44
C GLU A 99 -8.65 7.66 4.42
N VAL A 100 -7.97 8.78 4.64
CA VAL A 100 -6.87 8.92 5.57
C VAL A 100 -7.27 9.97 6.60
N LEU A 101 -7.45 9.54 7.85
CA LEU A 101 -7.83 10.43 8.96
C LEU A 101 -6.58 11.06 9.57
N ASP A 102 -6.66 12.33 9.97
CA ASP A 102 -5.50 13.13 10.40
C ASP A 102 -4.94 12.78 11.80
N HIS A 103 -5.37 11.66 12.37
CA HIS A 103 -4.85 11.10 13.61
C HIS A 103 -4.34 9.68 13.37
N PRO A 104 -3.36 9.19 14.16
CA PRO A 104 -2.95 7.80 14.08
C PRO A 104 -4.10 6.86 14.45
N ALA A 105 -3.99 5.62 13.99
CA ALA A 105 -4.84 4.54 14.45
C ALA A 105 -4.70 4.39 15.97
N PRO A 106 -5.81 4.28 16.71
CA PRO A 106 -5.76 4.26 18.16
C PRO A 106 -5.04 3.00 18.68
N PRO A 107 -4.17 3.12 19.71
CA PRO A 107 -3.61 1.97 20.41
C PRO A 107 -4.75 1.25 21.15
N LEU A 108 -4.83 -0.07 21.01
CA LEU A 108 -6.02 -0.88 21.32
C LEU A 108 -6.54 -0.81 22.77
N GLU A 109 -7.87 -0.76 22.91
CA GLU A 109 -8.69 -1.85 23.51
C GLU A 109 -10.01 -2.00 22.71
N GLY A 110 -10.37 -3.23 22.32
CA GLY A 110 -11.72 -3.61 21.87
C GLY A 110 -12.11 -3.50 20.39
N ASN A 111 -11.48 -2.63 19.59
CA ASN A 111 -11.84 -2.45 18.17
C ASN A 111 -10.88 -3.19 17.22
N SER A 112 -11.38 -4.19 16.48
CA SER A 112 -10.69 -4.76 15.33
C SER A 112 -10.87 -3.84 14.11
N GLY A 113 -9.79 -3.23 13.63
CA GLY A 113 -9.84 -2.24 12.54
C GLY A 113 -10.21 -2.76 11.15
N GLY A 114 -10.66 -4.02 11.05
CA GLY A 114 -11.12 -4.65 9.81
C GLY A 114 -10.02 -4.98 8.80
N TRP A 115 -8.82 -4.38 8.86
CA TRP A 115 -7.77 -4.62 7.88
C TRP A 115 -7.07 -5.96 8.05
N GLY A 116 -6.68 -6.60 6.95
CA GLY A 116 -5.96 -7.86 6.97
C GLY A 116 -4.93 -7.99 5.86
N PHE A 117 -3.77 -8.55 6.19
CA PHE A 117 -2.68 -8.87 5.28
C PHE A 117 -2.55 -10.40 5.19
N ASN A 118 -2.98 -11.01 4.09
CA ASN A 118 -3.16 -12.45 3.97
C ASN A 118 -2.32 -13.05 2.83
N GLY A 119 -1.59 -14.13 3.13
CA GLY A 119 -0.87 -14.94 2.13
C GLY A 119 0.59 -15.22 2.51
N ASP A 120 1.19 -16.17 1.80
CA ASP A 120 2.57 -16.59 1.99
C ASP A 120 3.41 -16.08 0.81
N GLY A 121 4.25 -15.06 1.04
CA GLY A 121 5.11 -14.49 -0.01
C GLY A 121 5.60 -13.08 0.26
N SER A 122 6.39 -12.54 -0.67
CA SER A 122 6.88 -11.14 -0.62
C SER A 122 5.78 -10.10 -0.89
N VAL A 123 4.68 -10.53 -1.52
CA VAL A 123 3.47 -9.75 -1.74
C VAL A 123 2.29 -10.53 -1.16
N VAL A 124 1.55 -9.92 -0.24
CA VAL A 124 0.37 -10.49 0.39
C VAL A 124 -0.89 -9.75 -0.05
N SER A 125 -2.05 -10.40 0.04
CA SER A 125 -3.34 -9.78 -0.26
C SER A 125 -3.76 -8.83 0.85
N PHE A 126 -4.17 -7.62 0.49
CA PHE A 126 -4.74 -6.65 1.41
C PHE A 126 -6.27 -6.78 1.43
N SER A 127 -6.87 -6.71 2.62
CA SER A 127 -8.31 -6.89 2.82
C SER A 127 -8.86 -5.91 3.85
N SER A 128 -10.15 -5.63 3.75
CA SER A 128 -10.93 -4.79 4.68
C SER A 128 -12.19 -5.54 5.07
N TYR A 129 -12.42 -5.75 6.37
CA TYR A 129 -13.50 -6.56 6.93
C TYR A 129 -13.73 -7.88 6.19
N GLY A 130 -12.62 -8.56 5.83
CA GLY A 130 -12.63 -9.86 5.15
C GLY A 130 -12.83 -9.81 3.63
N THR A 131 -13.12 -8.64 3.03
CA THR A 131 -13.19 -8.51 1.57
C THR A 131 -11.86 -8.06 0.98
N THR A 132 -11.48 -8.64 -0.16
CA THR A 132 -10.34 -8.24 -1.00
C THR A 132 -10.79 -7.47 -2.24
N GLN A 133 -12.09 -7.21 -2.36
CA GLN A 133 -12.67 -6.53 -3.50
C GLN A 133 -12.62 -5.01 -3.30
N PHE A 134 -11.75 -4.38 -4.06
CA PHE A 134 -11.67 -2.93 -4.18
C PHE A 134 -12.13 -2.48 -5.56
N TYR A 135 -12.48 -1.22 -5.65
CA TYR A 135 -12.77 -0.59 -6.91
C TYR A 135 -12.37 0.87 -6.89
N SER A 136 -12.40 1.50 -8.06
CA SER A 136 -12.21 2.93 -8.16
C SER A 136 -13.23 3.59 -9.05
N CYS A 137 -13.40 4.87 -8.78
CA CYS A 137 -14.19 5.80 -9.56
C CYS A 137 -13.30 6.97 -9.99
N THR A 138 -13.45 7.42 -11.24
CA THR A 138 -12.76 8.63 -11.72
C THR A 138 -13.16 9.82 -10.86
N SER A 139 -12.18 10.49 -10.27
CA SER A 139 -12.43 11.70 -9.49
C SER A 139 -13.00 12.79 -10.39
N LYS A 140 -14.11 13.42 -9.98
CA LYS A 140 -14.72 14.56 -10.68
C LYS A 140 -14.37 15.90 -10.03
N ASP A 141 -13.93 15.87 -8.78
CA ASP A 141 -13.80 17.06 -7.94
C ASP A 141 -12.41 17.72 -8.04
N ASP A 142 -11.44 17.04 -8.64
CA ASP A 142 -10.09 17.57 -8.84
C ASP A 142 -9.50 17.13 -10.20
N PRO A 143 -9.90 17.80 -11.30
CA PRO A 143 -9.44 17.48 -12.64
C PRO A 143 -7.97 17.89 -12.88
N LEU A 144 -7.40 18.78 -12.04
CA LEU A 144 -6.04 19.27 -12.19
C LEU A 144 -5.03 18.19 -11.77
N HIS A 145 -5.24 17.57 -10.60
CA HIS A 145 -4.37 16.49 -10.12
C HIS A 145 -4.81 15.12 -10.66
N GLY A 146 -6.07 15.02 -11.11
CA GLY A 146 -6.64 13.82 -11.71
C GLY A 146 -6.68 12.64 -10.73
N GLY A 147 -6.75 11.42 -11.25
CA GLY A 147 -6.68 10.19 -10.46
C GLY A 147 -8.01 9.48 -10.25
N GLN A 148 -7.88 8.28 -9.68
CA GLN A 148 -8.96 7.34 -9.46
C GLN A 148 -9.09 7.13 -7.94
N GLU A 149 -10.21 7.59 -7.37
CA GLU A 149 -10.49 7.43 -5.93
C GLU A 149 -10.80 5.98 -5.63
N VAL A 150 -10.22 5.45 -4.55
CA VAL A 150 -10.29 4.04 -4.18
C VAL A 150 -11.41 3.80 -3.17
N TYR A 151 -12.11 2.69 -3.36
CA TYR A 151 -13.23 2.26 -2.54
C TYR A 151 -13.11 0.76 -2.23
N VAL A 152 -13.55 0.34 -1.06
CA VAL A 152 -13.86 -1.05 -0.72
C VAL A 152 -15.30 -1.35 -1.11
N PHE A 153 -15.55 -2.54 -1.65
CA PHE A 153 -16.92 -2.99 -1.91
C PHE A 153 -17.66 -3.24 -0.59
N ASN A 154 -18.76 -2.50 -0.35
CA ASN A 154 -19.60 -2.59 0.85
C ASN A 154 -21.07 -2.92 0.54
N GLY A 155 -21.34 -3.57 -0.61
CA GLY A 155 -22.70 -3.92 -1.06
C GLY A 155 -23.18 -3.13 -2.28
N GLY A 156 -22.48 -2.06 -2.66
CA GLY A 156 -22.75 -1.26 -3.86
C GLY A 156 -21.49 -0.64 -4.45
N TYR A 157 -21.65 0.07 -5.58
CA TYR A 157 -20.59 0.85 -6.22
C TYR A 157 -20.98 2.33 -6.24
N ALA A 158 -20.03 3.21 -5.89
CA ALA A 158 -20.24 4.65 -5.91
C ALA A 158 -20.35 5.27 -7.33
N CYS A 159 -20.08 4.49 -8.39
CA CYS A 159 -20.15 4.96 -9.77
C CYS A 159 -20.62 3.86 -10.74
N ASP A 160 -21.15 4.27 -11.90
CA ASP A 160 -21.75 3.36 -12.90
C ASP A 160 -20.75 2.41 -13.58
N LYS A 161 -19.49 2.84 -13.69
CA LYS A 161 -18.42 2.09 -14.37
C LYS A 161 -17.20 1.96 -13.47
N PRO A 162 -17.30 1.20 -12.37
CA PRO A 162 -16.21 1.04 -11.43
C PRO A 162 -15.10 0.18 -12.04
N ILE A 163 -13.84 0.57 -11.85
CA ILE A 163 -12.70 -0.27 -12.19
C ILE A 163 -12.44 -1.16 -10.98
N LYS A 164 -12.68 -2.46 -11.09
CA LYS A 164 -12.54 -3.43 -9.99
C LYS A 164 -11.13 -4.00 -9.96
N PHE A 165 -10.58 -4.18 -8.75
CA PHE A 165 -9.23 -4.70 -8.56
C PHE A 165 -9.06 -5.30 -7.16
N THR A 166 -7.93 -5.98 -6.95
CA THR A 166 -7.43 -6.32 -5.62
C THR A 166 -6.28 -5.39 -5.26
N ILE A 167 -5.97 -5.27 -3.97
CA ILE A 167 -4.77 -4.57 -3.51
C ILE A 167 -3.80 -5.62 -2.98
N GLY A 168 -2.56 -5.54 -3.42
CA GLY A 168 -1.47 -6.32 -2.84
C GLY A 168 -0.56 -5.40 -2.04
N ALA A 169 0.01 -5.99 -1.00
CA ALA A 169 0.87 -5.37 -0.02
C ALA A 169 2.25 -6.04 -0.11
N ALA A 170 3.25 -5.29 -0.57
CA ALA A 170 4.63 -5.76 -0.62
C ALA A 170 5.34 -5.36 0.67
N LYS A 171 5.95 -6.32 1.38
CA LYS A 171 6.70 -6.03 2.62
C LYS A 171 7.94 -5.20 2.28
N ILE A 172 8.25 -4.22 3.14
CA ILE A 172 9.43 -3.33 3.04
C ILE A 172 10.44 -3.70 4.11
#